data_AF-A0A8W8LIR1-F1
#
_entry.id   AF-A0A8W8LIR1-F1
#
_cell.length_a   1.000
_cell.length_b   1.000
_cell.length_c   1.000
_cell.angle_alpha   90.00
_cell.angle_beta   90.00
_cell.angle_gamma   90.00
#
_symmetry.space_group_name_H-M   'P 1'
#
loop_
_entity.id
_entity.type
_entity.pdbx_description
1 polymer ?
#
loop_
_entity_poly.entity_id
_entity_poly.type
_entity_poly.pdbx_seq_one_letter_code
_entity_poly.pdbx_strand_id
1 'polypeptide(L)'
;HDVACCATCTMVNHRKCETVITLFDAAKSFKDTSANTTESVVKEIQSLIEQFDVKIADCTKEYETLESATESRTKEIQEFSDKIINHADKLKSDFDLNLAEAKSKKMMEIQNRKKELSNMQNMLSNCEGILNAVDEKCSKIQMLTIIPNLIKLRDESSAKLEEIKQNPITQNIEVVIDQRIEDCAKVESLGKLIEN
;
A
#
# COMPACT_ATOMS: atom_id res chain seq x y z
N HIS A 1 46.93 69.02 -7.92
CA HIS A 1 47.75 68.28 -6.94
C HIS A 1 47.46 68.87 -5.58
N ASP A 2 46.89 68.07 -4.69
CA ASP A 2 46.39 68.50 -3.37
C ASP A 2 47.52 68.42 -2.35
N VAL A 3 48.53 69.28 -2.53
CA VAL A 3 49.74 69.26 -1.70
C VAL A 3 49.95 70.65 -1.11
N ALA A 4 50.09 70.71 0.21
CA ALA A 4 50.45 71.93 0.90
C ALA A 4 51.81 72.45 0.41
N CYS A 5 51.90 73.74 0.07
CA CYS A 5 53.14 74.37 -0.36
C CYS A 5 53.34 75.74 0.33
N CYS A 6 54.59 76.20 0.42
CA CYS A 6 54.90 77.50 0.99
C CYS A 6 54.59 78.64 0.00
N ALA A 7 54.43 79.87 0.50
CA ALA A 7 54.08 81.04 -0.31
C ALA A 7 55.01 81.27 -1.53
N THR A 8 56.31 80.98 -1.37
CA THR A 8 57.30 81.08 -2.45
C THR A 8 57.05 80.06 -3.55
N CYS A 9 56.70 78.81 -3.20
CA CYS A 9 56.37 77.77 -4.17
C CYS A 9 55.08 78.12 -4.92
N THR A 10 54.10 78.72 -4.24
CA THR A 10 52.87 79.22 -4.88
C THR A 10 53.20 80.25 -5.97
N MET A 11 54.07 81.21 -5.67
CA MET A 11 54.41 82.30 -6.59
C MET A 11 55.30 81.89 -7.76
N VAL A 12 56.14 80.86 -7.61
CA VAL A 12 57.12 80.44 -8.62
C VAL A 12 56.63 79.23 -9.41
N ASN A 13 56.22 78.16 -8.72
CA ASN A 13 55.92 76.87 -9.32
C ASN A 13 54.42 76.68 -9.61
N HIS A 14 53.54 77.35 -8.85
CA HIS A 14 52.08 77.23 -8.99
C HIS A 14 51.39 78.52 -9.47
N ARG A 15 52.14 79.45 -10.07
CA ARG A 15 51.62 80.75 -10.54
C ARG A 15 50.50 80.63 -11.59
N LYS A 16 50.52 79.54 -12.37
CA LYS A 16 49.50 79.24 -13.39
C LYS A 16 48.39 78.31 -12.88
N CYS A 17 48.44 77.92 -11.61
CA CYS A 17 47.36 77.12 -11.03
C CYS A 17 46.10 77.99 -10.89
N GLU A 18 44.98 77.49 -11.39
CA GLU A 18 43.71 78.22 -11.45
C GLU A 18 43.11 78.45 -10.06
N THR A 19 43.48 77.63 -9.08
CA THR A 19 42.94 77.69 -7.73
C THR A 19 44.04 77.49 -6.70
N VAL A 20 44.24 78.49 -5.84
CA VAL A 20 45.07 78.42 -4.63
C VAL A 20 44.21 78.88 -3.47
N ILE A 21 44.05 78.03 -2.47
CA ILE A 21 43.27 78.31 -1.26
C ILE A 21 44.18 78.29 -0.04
N THR A 22 43.74 78.92 1.05
CA THR A 22 44.49 78.88 2.30
C THR A 22 44.42 77.48 2.91
N LEU A 23 45.43 77.11 3.72
CA LEU A 23 45.40 75.85 4.47
C LEU A 23 44.17 75.76 5.39
N PHE A 24 43.71 76.90 5.91
CA PHE A 24 42.51 76.96 6.74
C PHE A 24 41.25 76.59 5.95
N ASP A 25 41.05 77.18 4.77
CA ASP A 25 39.89 76.90 3.92
C ASP A 25 39.93 75.47 3.36
N ALA A 26 41.12 74.98 3.01
CA ALA A 26 41.32 73.59 2.59
C ALA A 26 40.99 72.61 3.71
N ALA A 27 41.47 72.86 4.94
CA ALA A 27 41.19 72.02 6.10
C ALA A 27 39.69 72.05 6.47
N LYS A 28 39.04 73.21 6.36
CA LYS A 28 37.60 73.36 6.58
C LYS A 28 36.81 72.58 5.54
N SER A 29 37.11 72.77 4.25
CA SER A 29 36.46 72.05 3.15
C SER A 29 36.65 70.54 3.31
N PHE A 30 37.86 70.08 3.65
CA PHE A 30 38.12 68.65 3.86
C PHE A 30 37.32 68.09 5.03
N LYS A 31 37.28 68.82 6.16
CA LYS A 31 36.50 68.41 7.34
C LYS A 31 35.01 68.33 7.02
N ASP A 32 34.47 69.31 6.32
CA ASP A 32 33.06 69.37 5.94
C ASP A 32 32.71 68.26 4.94
N THR A 33 33.54 68.05 3.91
CA THR A 33 33.36 66.94 2.96
C THR A 33 33.45 65.58 3.66
N SER A 34 34.46 65.36 4.51
CA SER A 34 34.64 64.12 5.25
C SER A 34 33.46 63.84 6.19
N ALA A 35 32.96 64.86 6.89
CA ALA A 35 31.79 64.72 7.77
C ALA A 35 30.54 64.36 6.97
N ASN A 36 30.27 65.06 5.87
CA ASN A 36 29.12 64.81 5.00
C ASN A 36 29.17 63.42 4.35
N THR A 37 30.33 62.99 3.86
CA THR A 37 30.51 61.65 3.30
C THR A 37 30.29 60.57 4.36
N THR A 38 30.82 60.77 5.57
CA THR A 38 30.62 59.83 6.69
C THR A 38 29.14 59.72 7.06
N GLU A 39 28.44 60.86 7.17
CA GLU A 39 27.01 60.87 7.48
C GLU A 39 26.17 60.16 6.40
N SER A 40 26.51 60.37 5.12
CA SER A 40 25.84 59.69 4.00
C SER A 40 26.01 58.18 4.08
N VAL A 41 27.24 57.70 4.28
CA VAL A 41 27.54 56.27 4.39
C VAL A 41 26.84 55.65 5.61
N VAL A 42 26.83 56.34 6.76
CA VAL A 42 26.11 55.86 7.95
C VAL A 42 24.61 55.72 7.69
N LYS A 43 23.99 56.68 6.98
CA LYS A 43 22.57 56.60 6.60
C LYS A 43 22.29 55.43 5.65
N GLU A 44 23.16 55.19 4.67
CA GLU A 44 23.03 54.04 3.76
C GLU A 44 23.14 52.71 4.51
N ILE A 45 24.12 52.59 5.41
CA ILE A 45 24.30 51.40 6.24
C ILE A 45 23.06 51.17 7.12
N GLN A 46 22.52 52.22 7.74
CA GLN A 46 21.32 52.13 8.57
C GLN A 46 20.11 51.64 7.76
N SER A 47 19.92 52.18 6.55
CA SER A 47 18.83 51.75 5.66
C SER A 47 18.98 50.29 5.22
N LEU A 48 20.21 49.82 4.99
CA LEU A 48 20.47 48.43 4.66
C LEU A 48 20.19 47.50 5.86
N ILE A 49 20.55 47.90 7.08
CA ILE A 49 20.24 47.15 8.30
C ILE A 49 18.73 46.98 8.44
N GLU A 50 17.95 48.06 8.30
CA GLU A 50 16.49 48.01 8.37
C GLU A 50 15.90 47.06 7.31
N GLN A 51 16.45 47.07 6.09
CA GLN A 51 16.03 46.13 5.04
C GLN A 51 16.37 44.67 5.36
N PHE A 52 17.53 44.42 5.98
CA PHE A 52 17.90 43.07 6.42
C PHE A 52 17.02 42.59 7.57
N ASP A 53 16.69 43.45 8.53
CA ASP A 53 15.80 43.10 9.64
C ASP A 53 14.42 42.67 9.14
N VAL A 54 13.86 43.39 8.16
CA VAL A 54 12.60 43.00 7.51
C VAL A 54 12.72 41.64 6.82
N LYS A 55 13.79 41.41 6.04
CA LYS A 55 14.01 40.13 5.36
C LYS A 55 14.19 38.96 6.32
N ILE A 56 14.86 39.18 7.45
CA ILE A 56 15.04 38.17 8.50
C ILE A 56 13.69 37.82 9.11
N ALA A 57 12.85 38.82 9.42
CA ALA A 57 11.52 38.61 9.94
C ALA A 57 10.63 37.83 8.96
N ASP A 58 10.66 38.19 7.68
CA ASP A 58 9.91 37.50 6.63
C ASP A 58 10.37 36.04 6.47
N CYS A 59 11.68 35.79 6.40
CA CYS A 59 12.25 34.44 6.32
C CYS A 59 11.88 33.59 7.54
N THR A 60 11.90 34.19 8.74
CA THR A 60 11.52 33.49 9.98
C THR A 60 10.07 33.04 9.92
N LYS A 61 9.17 33.92 9.48
CA LYS A 61 7.75 33.61 9.34
C LYS A 61 7.47 32.53 8.28
N GLU A 62 8.19 32.57 7.16
CA GLU A 62 8.12 31.54 6.13
C GLU A 62 8.57 30.17 6.68
N TYR A 63 9.67 30.14 7.44
CA TYR A 63 10.16 28.93 8.08
C TYR A 63 9.14 28.35 9.07
N GLU A 64 8.58 29.15 9.97
CA GLU A 64 7.55 28.70 10.92
C GLU A 64 6.31 28.12 10.21
N THR A 65 5.93 28.73 9.08
CA THR A 65 4.81 28.24 8.26
C THR A 65 5.14 26.88 7.64
N LEU A 66 6.35 26.71 7.10
CA LEU A 66 6.82 25.44 6.53
C LEU A 66 6.95 24.35 7.59
N GLU A 67 7.45 24.68 8.78
CA GLU A 67 7.56 23.77 9.91
C GLU A 67 6.17 23.26 10.33
N SER A 68 5.21 24.18 10.53
CA SER A 68 3.83 23.82 10.84
C SER A 68 3.17 22.95 9.75
N ALA A 69 3.40 23.28 8.47
CA ALA A 69 2.90 22.48 7.36
C ALA A 69 3.51 21.06 7.35
N THR A 70 4.80 20.94 7.67
CA THR A 70 5.50 19.65 7.74
C THR A 70 4.96 18.79 8.89
N GLU A 71 4.70 19.37 10.06
CA GLU A 71 4.08 18.67 11.17
C GLU A 71 2.67 18.18 10.83
N SER A 72 1.85 19.02 10.18
CA SER A 72 0.51 18.65 9.73
C SER A 72 0.56 17.47 8.76
N ARG A 73 1.44 17.54 7.74
CA ARG A 73 1.61 16.46 6.77
C ARG A 73 2.09 15.17 7.41
N THR A 74 2.99 15.25 8.39
CA THR A 74 3.47 14.07 9.12
C THR A 74 2.32 13.38 9.86
N LYS A 75 1.44 14.15 10.51
CA LYS A 75 0.23 13.60 11.16
C LYS A 75 -0.73 12.97 10.16
N GLU A 76 -1.01 13.64 9.05
CA GLU A 76 -1.89 13.11 7.99
C GLU A 76 -1.36 11.79 7.42
N ILE A 77 -0.05 11.70 7.17
CA ILE A 77 0.60 10.46 6.69
C ILE A 77 0.46 9.35 7.72
N GLN A 78 0.67 9.64 9.01
CA GLN A 78 0.51 8.66 10.07
C GLN A 78 -0.93 8.16 10.17
N GLU A 79 -1.92 9.05 10.16
CA GLU A 79 -3.34 8.68 10.19
C GLU A 79 -3.74 7.84 8.99
N PHE A 80 -3.20 8.16 7.81
CA PHE A 80 -3.46 7.38 6.60
C PHE A 80 -2.84 5.98 6.67
N SER A 81 -1.60 5.89 7.16
CA SER A 81 -0.92 4.61 7.40
C SER A 81 -1.70 3.74 8.39
N ASP A 82 -2.15 4.30 9.51
CA ASP A 82 -2.93 3.58 10.51
C ASP A 82 -4.27 3.08 9.94
N LYS A 83 -4.93 3.88 9.09
CA LYS A 83 -6.15 3.45 8.38
C LYS A 83 -5.90 2.28 7.44
N ILE A 84 -4.81 2.30 6.69
CA ILE A 84 -4.43 1.20 5.79
C ILE A 84 -4.18 -0.08 6.59
N ILE A 85 -3.40 0.01 7.66
CA ILE A 85 -3.07 -1.14 8.52
C ILE A 85 -4.36 -1.75 9.08
N ASN A 86 -5.23 -0.93 9.67
CA ASN A 86 -6.50 -1.39 10.23
C ASN A 86 -7.41 -2.04 9.17
N HIS A 87 -7.45 -1.50 7.96
CA HIS A 87 -8.23 -2.09 6.87
C HIS A 87 -7.66 -3.43 6.41
N ALA A 88 -6.33 -3.54 6.31
CA ALA A 88 -5.65 -4.78 5.95
C ALA A 88 -5.85 -5.88 7.00
N ASP A 89 -5.75 -5.53 8.29
CA ASP A 89 -5.99 -6.46 9.39
C ASP A 89 -7.45 -6.96 9.41
N LYS A 90 -8.41 -6.06 9.16
CA LYS A 90 -9.82 -6.44 9.05
C LYS A 90 -10.06 -7.38 7.88
N LEU A 91 -9.51 -7.06 6.70
CA LEU A 91 -9.64 -7.91 5.51
C LEU A 91 -9.07 -9.32 5.76
N LYS A 92 -7.91 -9.40 6.42
CA LYS A 92 -7.29 -10.67 6.81
C LYS A 92 -8.19 -11.45 7.77
N SER A 93 -8.69 -10.80 8.82
CA SER A 93 -9.60 -11.43 9.79
C SER A 93 -10.87 -11.97 9.12
N ASP A 94 -11.48 -11.19 8.23
CA ASP A 94 -12.68 -11.61 7.49
C ASP A 94 -12.38 -12.80 6.56
N PHE A 95 -11.22 -12.80 5.91
CA PHE A 95 -10.78 -13.93 5.08
C PHE A 95 -10.56 -15.21 5.90
N ASP A 96 -9.86 -15.12 7.03
CA ASP A 96 -9.58 -16.24 7.92
C ASP A 96 -10.88 -16.84 8.48
N LEU A 97 -11.85 -15.99 8.84
CA LEU A 97 -13.17 -16.43 9.28
C LEU A 97 -13.92 -17.20 8.18
N ASN A 98 -14.00 -16.64 6.98
CA ASN A 98 -14.66 -17.28 5.84
C ASN A 98 -14.00 -18.62 5.48
N LEU A 99 -12.67 -18.70 5.55
CA LEU A 99 -11.92 -19.94 5.31
C LEU A 99 -12.23 -21.00 6.38
N ALA A 100 -12.28 -20.60 7.65
CA ALA A 100 -12.62 -21.50 8.75
C ALA A 100 -14.05 -22.05 8.62
N GLU A 101 -15.02 -21.21 8.26
CA GLU A 101 -16.41 -21.60 8.01
C GLU A 101 -16.52 -22.57 6.83
N ALA A 102 -15.87 -22.26 5.71
CA ALA A 102 -15.84 -23.12 4.53
C ALA A 102 -15.23 -24.50 4.85
N LYS A 103 -14.12 -24.52 5.59
CA LYS A 103 -13.47 -25.75 6.06
C LYS A 103 -14.39 -26.57 6.95
N SER A 104 -15.06 -25.93 7.91
CA SER A 104 -16.01 -26.59 8.82
C SER A 104 -17.17 -27.22 8.05
N LYS A 105 -17.78 -26.47 7.12
CA LYS A 105 -18.87 -26.97 6.27
C LYS A 105 -18.43 -28.18 5.44
N LYS A 106 -17.27 -28.10 4.79
CA LYS A 106 -16.73 -29.20 4.00
C LYS A 106 -16.41 -30.43 4.85
N MET A 107 -15.89 -30.24 6.05
CA MET A 107 -15.63 -31.35 6.97
C MET A 107 -16.92 -32.07 7.37
N MET A 108 -17.99 -31.32 7.65
CA MET A 108 -19.29 -31.89 7.97
C MET A 108 -19.88 -32.68 6.78
N GLU A 109 -19.78 -32.15 5.56
CA GLU A 109 -20.19 -32.85 4.33
C GLU A 109 -19.43 -34.17 4.16
N ILE A 110 -18.11 -34.18 4.38
CA ILE A 110 -17.27 -35.38 4.31
C ILE A 110 -17.69 -36.41 5.36
N GLN A 111 -17.94 -35.98 6.60
CA GLN A 111 -18.38 -36.87 7.68
C GLN A 111 -19.73 -37.52 7.38
N ASN A 112 -20.69 -36.76 6.82
CA ASN A 112 -21.98 -37.30 6.42
C ASN A 112 -21.83 -38.35 5.31
N ARG A 113 -21.04 -38.07 4.27
CA ARG A 113 -20.75 -39.04 3.21
C ARG A 113 -20.06 -40.29 3.72
N LYS A 114 -19.14 -40.17 4.67
CA LYS A 114 -18.49 -41.32 5.31
C LYS A 114 -19.50 -42.23 6.01
N LYS A 115 -20.50 -41.64 6.67
CA LYS A 115 -21.59 -42.39 7.33
C LYS A 115 -22.47 -43.11 6.31
N GLU A 116 -22.83 -42.45 5.21
CA GLU A 116 -23.60 -43.05 4.11
C GLU A 116 -22.86 -44.24 3.47
N LEU A 117 -21.56 -44.08 3.21
CA LEU A 117 -20.70 -45.15 2.70
C LEU A 117 -20.65 -46.35 3.65
N SER A 118 -20.50 -46.12 4.95
CA SER A 118 -20.51 -47.19 5.95
C SER A 118 -21.85 -47.94 5.97
N ASN A 119 -22.98 -47.22 5.84
CA ASN A 119 -24.29 -47.85 5.74
C ASN A 119 -24.43 -48.71 4.48
N MET A 120 -23.94 -48.22 3.33
CA MET A 120 -23.97 -48.98 2.07
C MET A 120 -23.09 -50.23 2.15
N GLN A 121 -21.90 -50.14 2.75
CA GLN A 121 -21.02 -51.29 2.97
C GLN A 121 -21.71 -52.37 3.82
N ASN A 122 -22.41 -51.98 4.89
CA ASN A 122 -23.18 -52.90 5.71
C ASN A 122 -24.31 -53.57 4.91
N MET A 123 -25.03 -52.82 4.07
CA MET A 123 -26.06 -53.40 3.20
C MET A 123 -25.48 -54.40 2.20
N LEU A 124 -24.37 -54.07 1.54
CA LEU A 124 -23.70 -54.98 0.60
C LEU A 124 -23.24 -56.26 1.29
N SER A 125 -22.61 -56.16 2.46
CA SER A 125 -22.18 -57.32 3.25
C SER A 125 -23.36 -58.20 3.65
N ASN A 126 -24.50 -57.61 4.04
CA ASN A 126 -25.72 -58.36 4.31
C ASN A 126 -26.27 -59.06 3.06
N CYS A 127 -26.30 -58.38 1.91
CA CYS A 127 -26.72 -58.97 0.64
C CYS A 127 -25.83 -60.14 0.23
N GLU A 128 -24.52 -60.01 0.39
CA GLU A 128 -23.54 -61.06 0.11
C GLU A 128 -23.79 -62.29 1.02
N GLY A 129 -24.05 -62.07 2.31
CA GLY A 129 -24.44 -63.14 3.23
C GLY A 129 -25.73 -63.86 2.83
N ILE A 130 -26.75 -63.12 2.37
CA ILE A 130 -28.00 -63.70 1.86
C ILE A 130 -27.75 -64.52 0.59
N LEU A 131 -26.98 -63.99 -0.37
CA LEU A 131 -26.66 -64.69 -1.62
C LEU A 131 -25.92 -66.00 -1.36
N ASN A 132 -24.92 -65.99 -0.47
CA ASN A 132 -24.20 -67.20 -0.07
C ASN A 132 -25.15 -68.23 0.59
N ALA A 133 -26.05 -67.78 1.47
CA ALA A 133 -27.03 -68.68 2.09
C ALA A 133 -28.04 -69.26 1.08
N VAL A 134 -28.43 -68.49 0.05
CA VAL A 134 -29.29 -68.97 -1.04
C VAL A 134 -28.54 -70.02 -1.88
N ASP A 135 -27.29 -69.76 -2.25
CA ASP A 135 -26.46 -70.69 -3.02
C ASP A 135 -26.24 -72.02 -2.29
N GLU A 136 -26.01 -71.98 -0.97
CA GLU A 136 -25.80 -73.18 -0.13
C GLU A 136 -27.07 -73.98 0.15
N LYS A 137 -28.25 -73.33 0.25
CA LYS A 137 -29.47 -73.97 0.83
C LYS A 137 -30.67 -74.07 -0.11
N CYS A 138 -30.73 -73.34 -1.23
CA CYS A 138 -31.85 -73.45 -2.16
C CYS A 138 -31.68 -74.64 -3.11
N SER A 139 -32.75 -75.40 -3.34
CA SER A 139 -32.76 -76.37 -4.43
C SER A 139 -32.82 -75.65 -5.80
N LYS A 140 -32.36 -76.31 -6.88
CA LYS A 140 -32.43 -75.80 -8.27
C LYS A 140 -33.78 -75.20 -8.67
N ILE A 141 -34.87 -75.65 -8.03
CA ILE A 141 -36.25 -75.19 -8.30
C ILE A 141 -36.54 -73.83 -7.62
N GLN A 142 -35.97 -73.54 -6.45
CA GLN A 142 -36.17 -72.27 -5.73
C GLN A 142 -35.35 -71.12 -6.34
N MET A 143 -34.17 -71.42 -6.91
CA MET A 143 -33.38 -70.43 -7.66
C MET A 143 -34.15 -69.86 -8.87
N LEU A 144 -34.97 -70.67 -9.55
CA LEU A 144 -35.78 -70.23 -10.70
C LEU A 144 -36.81 -69.14 -10.33
N THR A 145 -37.24 -69.05 -9.07
CA THR A 145 -38.18 -68.04 -8.60
C THR A 145 -37.49 -66.78 -8.04
N ILE A 146 -36.28 -66.93 -7.50
CA ILE A 146 -35.52 -65.82 -6.88
C ILE A 146 -34.72 -65.04 -7.92
N ILE A 147 -34.15 -65.71 -8.92
CA ILE A 147 -33.33 -65.08 -9.98
C ILE A 147 -34.06 -63.95 -10.72
N PRO A 148 -35.33 -64.10 -11.15
CA PRO A 148 -36.06 -63.02 -11.82
C PRO A 148 -36.28 -61.79 -10.94
N ASN A 149 -36.51 -61.99 -9.63
CA ASN A 149 -36.70 -60.90 -8.68
C ASN A 149 -35.39 -60.14 -8.41
N LEU A 150 -34.27 -60.87 -8.31
CA LEU A 150 -32.94 -60.26 -8.18
C LEU A 150 -32.52 -59.47 -9.43
N ILE A 151 -32.84 -59.99 -10.63
CA ILE A 151 -32.65 -59.28 -11.90
C ILE A 151 -33.42 -57.97 -11.88
N LYS A 152 -34.70 -57.98 -11.50
CA LYS A 152 -35.52 -56.77 -11.43
C LYS A 152 -34.96 -55.73 -10.45
N LEU A 153 -34.54 -56.17 -9.25
CA LEU A 153 -33.95 -55.31 -8.22
C LEU A 153 -32.61 -54.69 -8.65
N ARG A 154 -31.78 -55.46 -9.37
CA ARG A 154 -30.53 -54.98 -9.98
C ARG A 154 -30.81 -53.93 -11.05
N ASP A 155 -31.79 -54.17 -11.91
CA ASP A 155 -32.12 -53.27 -13.01
C ASP A 155 -32.69 -51.94 -12.46
N GLU A 156 -33.54 -52.01 -11.42
CA GLU A 156 -34.04 -50.84 -10.69
C GLU A 156 -32.91 -50.05 -9.98
N SER A 157 -31.94 -50.75 -9.37
CA SER A 157 -30.77 -50.10 -8.75
C SER A 157 -29.84 -49.46 -9.79
N SER A 158 -29.69 -50.09 -10.95
CA SER A 158 -28.85 -49.57 -12.05
C SER A 158 -29.48 -48.33 -12.68
N ALA A 159 -30.81 -48.30 -12.84
CA ALA A 159 -31.52 -47.12 -13.30
C ALA A 159 -31.36 -45.92 -12.34
N LYS A 160 -31.46 -46.16 -11.02
CA LYS A 160 -31.20 -45.14 -10.00
C LYS A 160 -29.75 -44.65 -10.00
N LEU A 161 -28.79 -45.53 -10.26
CA LEU A 161 -27.37 -45.16 -10.36
C LEU A 161 -27.11 -44.25 -11.57
N GLU A 162 -27.71 -44.53 -12.72
CA GLU A 162 -27.60 -43.67 -13.90
C GLU A 162 -28.30 -42.31 -13.70
N GLU A 163 -29.43 -42.26 -12.98
CA GLU A 163 -30.05 -41.00 -12.54
C GLU A 163 -29.10 -40.16 -11.67
N ILE A 164 -28.37 -40.80 -10.75
CA ILE A 164 -27.39 -40.12 -9.87
C ILE A 164 -26.18 -39.62 -10.68
N LYS A 165 -25.72 -40.36 -11.70
CA LYS A 165 -24.62 -39.92 -12.58
C LYS A 165 -25.00 -38.74 -13.49
N GLN A 166 -26.27 -38.66 -13.89
CA GLN A 166 -26.81 -37.55 -14.68
C GLN A 166 -27.06 -36.28 -13.82
N ASN A 167 -26.95 -36.38 -12.49
CA ASN A 167 -27.07 -35.24 -11.61
C ASN A 167 -25.85 -34.29 -11.79
N PRO A 168 -26.07 -33.00 -12.07
CA PRO A 168 -25.01 -32.04 -12.35
C PRO A 168 -24.01 -31.86 -11.20
N ILE A 169 -24.33 -32.23 -9.97
CA ILE A 169 -23.37 -32.21 -8.85
C ILE A 169 -22.30 -33.30 -9.04
N THR A 170 -22.67 -34.48 -9.55
CA THR A 170 -21.77 -35.62 -9.75
C THR A 170 -20.83 -35.40 -10.94
N GLN A 171 -21.29 -34.70 -11.98
CA GLN A 171 -20.46 -34.28 -13.11
C GLN A 171 -19.58 -33.07 -12.79
N ASN A 172 -20.02 -32.15 -11.91
CA ASN A 172 -19.28 -30.94 -11.58
C ASN A 172 -18.25 -31.09 -10.46
N ILE A 173 -18.21 -32.20 -9.71
CA ILE A 173 -17.20 -32.38 -8.66
C ILE A 173 -15.77 -32.46 -9.25
N GLU A 174 -15.60 -33.09 -10.41
CA GLU A 174 -14.28 -33.19 -11.07
C GLU A 174 -13.89 -31.86 -11.72
N VAL A 175 -14.83 -31.19 -12.42
CA VAL A 175 -14.55 -29.93 -13.15
C VAL A 175 -14.42 -28.71 -12.24
N VAL A 176 -15.18 -28.62 -11.14
CA VAL A 176 -15.17 -27.44 -10.25
C VAL A 176 -13.96 -27.42 -9.33
N ILE A 177 -13.44 -28.59 -8.93
CA ILE A 177 -12.21 -28.66 -8.11
C ILE A 177 -11.02 -28.20 -8.94
N ASP A 178 -10.89 -28.69 -10.18
CA ASP A 178 -9.78 -28.32 -11.06
C ASP A 178 -9.84 -26.85 -11.48
N GLN A 179 -11.01 -26.32 -11.83
CA GLN A 179 -11.15 -24.89 -12.18
C GLN A 179 -10.87 -23.97 -11.00
N ARG A 180 -11.29 -24.34 -9.77
CA ARG A 180 -11.03 -23.54 -8.57
C ARG A 180 -9.55 -23.58 -8.14
N ILE A 181 -8.88 -24.71 -8.34
CA ILE A 181 -7.42 -24.82 -8.14
C ILE A 181 -6.68 -23.96 -9.17
N GLU A 182 -7.11 -24.00 -10.45
CA GLU A 182 -6.54 -23.20 -11.52
C GLU A 182 -6.80 -21.69 -11.32
N ASP A 183 -7.97 -21.31 -10.82
CA ASP A 183 -8.29 -19.93 -10.46
C ASP A 183 -7.49 -19.47 -9.24
N CYS A 184 -7.27 -20.33 -8.23
CA CYS A 184 -6.35 -20.04 -7.12
C CYS A 184 -4.89 -19.85 -7.58
N ALA A 185 -4.43 -20.62 -8.57
CA ALA A 185 -3.10 -20.45 -9.15
C ALA A 185 -2.93 -19.11 -9.91
N LYS A 186 -4.04 -18.54 -10.43
CA LYS A 186 -4.04 -17.20 -11.06
C LYS A 186 -4.03 -16.06 -10.04
N VAL A 187 -4.40 -16.28 -8.77
CA VAL A 187 -4.36 -15.23 -7.73
C VAL A 187 -2.92 -14.87 -7.35
N GLU A 188 -1.94 -15.75 -7.56
CA GLU A 188 -0.50 -15.43 -7.38
C GLU A 188 0.00 -14.33 -8.34
N SER A 189 -0.73 -14.00 -9.42
CA SER A 189 -0.34 -12.92 -10.33
C SER A 189 -0.76 -11.52 -9.87
N LEU A 190 -1.58 -11.38 -8.82
CA LEU A 190 -1.98 -10.06 -8.29
C LEU A 190 -0.92 -9.44 -7.37
N GLY A 191 0.07 -10.22 -6.92
CA GLY A 191 1.15 -9.79 -6.02
C GLY A 191 2.49 -9.47 -6.70
N LYS A 192 2.58 -9.51 -8.05
CA LYS A 192 3.75 -8.96 -8.74
C LYS A 192 3.59 -7.45 -8.80
N LEU A 193 3.98 -6.79 -7.72
CA LEU A 193 4.43 -5.39 -7.77
C LEU A 193 5.42 -5.30 -8.94
N ILE A 194 5.01 -4.57 -9.97
CA ILE A 194 5.87 -4.21 -11.08
C ILE A 194 6.94 -3.29 -10.48
N GLU A 195 8.09 -3.86 -10.16
CA GLU A 195 9.33 -3.09 -10.04
C GLU A 195 9.71 -2.65 -11.46
N ASN A 196 9.37 -1.41 -11.79
CA ASN A 196 9.97 -0.61 -12.86
C ASN A 196 10.25 0.78 -12.32
#